data_AF-A0A5C7NGG9-F1
#
_entry.id   AF-A0A5C7NGG9-F1
#
_cell.length_a   1.000
_cell.length_b   1.000
_cell.length_c   1.000
_cell.angle_alpha   90.00
_cell.angle_beta   90.00
_cell.angle_gamma   90.00
#
_symmetry.space_group_name_H-M   'P 1'
#
loop_
_entity.id
_entity.type
_entity.pdbx_description
1 polymer ?
#
loop_
_entity_poly.entity_id
_entity_poly.type
_entity_poly.pdbx_seq_one_letter_code
_entity_poly.pdbx_strand_id
1 'polypeptide(L)' 'MQALHLARDAAIERLVAAHPVLDEVGAVFTAAGFEVDLVGGSVRDAILDRDVVDLDFATDARPEQMQRLLSGWADA' A
#
# COMPACT_ATOMS: atom_id res chain seq x y z
N MET A 1 22.07 -11.06 2.93
CA MET A 1 21.11 -11.15 1.81
C MET A 1 19.86 -11.91 2.22
N GLN A 2 19.92 -13.21 2.49
CA GLN A 2 18.73 -14.03 2.81
C GLN A 2 17.97 -13.60 4.08
N ALA A 3 18.67 -13.32 5.18
CA ALA A 3 18.04 -12.85 6.43
C ALA A 3 17.35 -11.48 6.29
N LEU A 4 17.88 -10.60 5.41
CA LEU A 4 17.27 -9.29 5.15
C LEU A 4 15.96 -9.43 4.37
N HIS A 5 15.90 -10.36 3.40
CA HIS A 5 14.66 -10.65 2.68
C HIS A 5 13.59 -11.23 3.61
N LEU A 6 13.96 -12.18 4.49
CA LEU A 6 13.02 -12.73 5.47
C LEU A 6 12.46 -11.67 6.43
N ALA A 7 13.32 -10.78 6.94
CA ALA A 7 12.88 -9.69 7.82
C ALA A 7 11.95 -8.71 7.11
N ARG A 8 12.23 -8.40 5.83
CA ARG A 8 11.36 -7.57 4.99
C ARG A 8 10.00 -8.24 4.76
N ASP A 9 9.99 -9.51 4.36
CA ASP A 9 8.75 -10.22 4.04
C ASP A 9 7.85 -10.34 5.28
N ALA A 10 8.43 -10.68 6.44
CA ALA A 10 7.69 -10.71 7.71
C ALA A 10 7.18 -9.33 8.15
N ALA A 11 7.91 -8.25 7.86
CA ALA A 11 7.46 -6.89 8.15
C ALA A 11 6.27 -6.50 7.26
N ILE A 12 6.31 -6.85 5.97
CA ILE A 12 5.21 -6.60 5.03
C ILE A 12 3.98 -7.42 5.42
N GLU A 13 4.13 -8.70 5.79
CA GLU A 13 3.01 -9.54 6.25
C GLU A 13 2.30 -8.93 7.47
N ARG A 14 3.05 -8.43 8.45
CA ARG A 14 2.47 -7.74 9.63
C ARG A 14 1.73 -6.47 9.23
N LEU A 15 2.29 -5.70 8.29
CA LEU A 15 1.67 -4.48 7.79
C LEU A 15 0.35 -4.77 7.08
N VAL A 16 0.34 -5.75 6.17
CA VAL A 16 -0.88 -6.19 5.46
C VAL A 16 -1.95 -6.64 6.45
N ALA A 17 -1.58 -7.46 7.44
CA ALA A 17 -2.52 -7.93 8.46
C ALA A 17 -3.09 -6.80 9.34
N ALA A 18 -2.32 -5.73 9.58
CA ALA A 18 -2.75 -4.60 10.41
C ALA A 18 -3.62 -3.57 9.66
N HIS A 19 -3.52 -3.52 8.32
CA HIS A 19 -4.16 -2.49 7.50
C HIS A 19 -4.96 -3.11 6.34
N PRO A 20 -6.22 -3.53 6.56
CA PRO A 20 -7.09 -4.09 5.50
C PRO A 20 -7.27 -3.17 4.29
N VAL A 21 -7.13 -1.86 4.47
CA VAL A 21 -7.18 -0.86 3.39
C VAL A 21 -6.14 -1.10 2.30
N LEU A 22 -5.03 -1.80 2.59
CA LEU A 22 -4.02 -2.16 1.60
C LEU A 22 -4.59 -3.10 0.53
N ASP A 23 -5.39 -4.08 0.94
CA ASP A 23 -6.06 -5.01 0.01
C ASP A 23 -7.15 -4.29 -0.79
N GLU A 24 -7.90 -3.40 -0.14
CA GLU A 24 -8.97 -2.63 -0.78
C GLU A 24 -8.42 -1.68 -1.86
N VAL A 25 -7.38 -0.91 -1.54
CA VAL A 25 -6.70 -0.02 -2.50
C VAL A 25 -6.10 -0.84 -3.63
N GLY A 26 -5.41 -1.94 -3.31
CA GLY A 26 -4.86 -2.86 -4.30
C GLY A 26 -5.94 -3.34 -5.28
N ALA A 27 -7.10 -3.76 -4.78
CA ALA A 27 -8.21 -4.23 -5.60
C ALA A 27 -8.80 -3.12 -6.49
N VAL A 28 -9.00 -1.91 -5.96
CA VAL A 28 -9.57 -0.78 -6.73
C VAL A 28 -8.71 -0.44 -7.96
N PHE A 29 -7.38 -0.34 -7.80
CA PHE A 29 -6.50 0.03 -8.91
C PHE A 29 -6.26 -1.13 -9.87
N THR A 30 -6.02 -2.34 -9.35
CA THR A 30 -5.76 -3.51 -10.21
C THR A 30 -6.97 -3.91 -11.05
N ALA A 31 -8.19 -3.81 -10.51
CA ALA A 31 -9.43 -4.04 -11.27
C ALA A 31 -9.61 -3.04 -12.43
N ALA A 32 -9.02 -1.85 -12.32
CA ALA A 32 -9.02 -0.83 -13.36
C ALA A 32 -7.80 -0.90 -14.31
N GLY A 33 -6.90 -1.86 -14.11
CA GLY A 33 -5.72 -2.08 -14.95
C GLY A 33 -4.55 -1.13 -14.66
N PHE A 34 -4.49 -0.56 -13.46
CA PHE A 34 -3.38 0.28 -13.00
C PHE A 34 -2.51 -0.47 -11.99
N GLU A 35 -1.23 -0.14 -11.96
CA GLU A 35 -0.30 -0.57 -10.91
C GLU A 35 -0.47 0.37 -9.70
N VAL A 36 -0.36 -0.20 -8.50
CA VAL A 36 -0.32 0.57 -7.25
C VAL A 36 0.64 -0.09 -6.28
N ASP A 37 1.53 0.70 -5.72
CA ASP A 37 2.58 0.25 -4.80
C ASP A 37 2.52 1.05 -3.50
N LEU A 38 2.78 0.37 -2.39
CA LEU A 38 3.09 1.02 -1.13
C LEU A 38 4.53 1.56 -1.17
N VAL A 39 4.73 2.81 -0.78
CA VAL A 39 6.03 3.50 -0.90
C VAL A 39 6.36 4.33 0.34
N GLY A 40 7.53 4.98 0.31
CA GLY A 40 7.85 6.07 1.22
C GLY A 40 8.08 5.64 2.67
N GLY A 41 7.55 6.43 3.60
CA GLY A 41 7.75 6.26 5.04
C GLY A 41 7.17 4.96 5.58
N SER A 42 5.98 4.59 5.08
CA SER A 42 5.26 3.37 5.45
C SER A 42 6.10 2.09 5.28
N VAL A 43 6.77 1.94 4.13
CA VAL A 43 7.63 0.78 3.84
C VAL A 43 8.88 0.79 4.73
N ARG A 44 9.51 1.96 4.89
CA ARG A 44 10.69 2.10 5.74
C ARG A 44 10.38 1.73 7.18
N ASP A 45 9.29 2.26 7.72
CA ASP A 45 8.95 2.11 9.13
C ASP A 45 8.47 0.69 9.44
N ALA A 46 7.75 0.03 8.52
CA ALA A 46 7.45 -1.39 8.62
C ALA A 46 8.74 -2.25 8.69
N ILE A 47 9.70 -2.01 7.79
CA ILE A 47 10.98 -2.76 7.76
C ILE A 47 11.81 -2.52 9.03
N LEU A 48 11.76 -1.30 9.58
CA LEU A 48 12.49 -0.93 10.80
C LEU A 48 11.76 -1.29 12.10
N ASP A 49 10.62 -1.98 12.02
CA ASP A 49 9.77 -2.34 13.16
C ASP A 49 9.38 -1.12 14.01
N ARG A 50 8.93 -0.06 13.32
CA ARG A 50 8.41 1.18 13.89
C ARG A 50 6.92 1.29 13.63
N ASP A 51 6.25 2.12 14.42
CA ASP A 51 4.85 2.45 14.20
C ASP A 51 4.67 3.09 12.81
N VAL A 52 3.77 2.51 12.01
CA VAL A 52 3.35 3.07 10.73
C VAL A 52 2.12 3.94 10.97
N VAL A 53 2.27 5.24 10.76
CA VAL A 53 1.26 6.25 11.11
C VAL A 53 0.45 6.66 9.88
N ASP A 54 1.08 6.62 8.71
CA ASP A 54 0.54 6.97 7.40
C ASP A 54 0.89 5.90 6.36
N LEU A 55 0.00 5.74 5.38
CA LEU A 55 0.18 4.84 4.24
C LEU A 55 0.30 5.68 2.97
N ASP A 56 1.44 5.57 2.30
CA ASP A 56 1.73 6.28 1.07
C ASP A 56 1.69 5.32 -0.11
N PHE A 57 0.96 5.69 -1.16
CA PHE A 57 0.87 4.91 -2.39
C PHE A 57 1.40 5.67 -3.59
N ALA A 58 2.00 4.94 -4.53
CA ALA A 58 2.32 5.41 -5.87
C ALA A 58 1.58 4.57 -6.90
N THR A 59 1.15 5.18 -8.00
CA THR A 59 0.41 4.51 -9.08
C THR A 59 0.78 5.13 -10.42
N ASP A 60 0.63 4.37 -11.50
CA ASP A 60 0.73 4.86 -12.87
C ASP A 60 -0.56 5.55 -13.37
N ALA A 61 -1.64 5.50 -12.59
CA ALA A 61 -2.85 6.27 -12.84
C ALA A 61 -2.59 7.78 -12.72
N ARG A 62 -3.02 8.57 -13.72
CA ARG A 62 -2.98 10.05 -13.64
C ARG A 62 -3.97 10.57 -12.59
N PRO A 63 -3.77 11.80 -12.06
CA PRO A 63 -4.64 12.35 -11.01
C PRO A 63 -6.14 12.27 -11.30
N GLU A 64 -6.55 12.53 -12.54
CA GLU A 64 -7.95 12.52 -12.96
C GLU A 64 -8.50 11.09 -13.06
N GLN A 65 -7.64 10.11 -13.38
CA GLN A 65 -8.00 8.69 -13.36
C GLN A 65 -8.18 8.24 -11.91
N MET A 66 -7.21 8.54 -11.04
CA MET A 66 -7.27 8.25 -9.61
C MET A 66 -8.54 8.81 -8.96
N GLN A 67 -8.89 10.07 -9.21
CA GLN A 67 -10.12 10.67 -8.68
C GLN A 67 -11.37 9.91 -9.10
N ARG A 68 -11.45 9.42 -10.34
CA ARG A 68 -12.59 8.62 -10.82
C ARG A 68 -12.64 7.24 -10.17
N LEU A 69 -11.49 6.62 -9.91
CA LEU A 69 -11.41 5.29 -9.28
C LEU A 69 -11.81 5.35 -7.80
N LEU A 70 -11.39 6.40 -7.09
CA LEU A 70 -11.60 6.53 -5.64
C LEU A 70 -12.93 7.21 -5.27
N SER A 71 -13.61 7.86 -6.22
CA SER A 71 -14.91 8.47 -5.98
C SER A 71 -15.94 7.43 -5.53
N GLY A 72 -16.61 7.67 -4.40
CA GLY A 72 -17.58 6.74 -3.82
C GLY A 72 -16.97 5.58 -3.03
N TRP A 73 -15.65 5.32 -3.13
CA TRP A 73 -14.97 4.31 -2.31
C TRP A 73 -14.56 4.88 -0.94
N ALA A 74 -13.96 6.08 -0.91
CA ALA A 74 -13.47 6.72 0.31
C ALA A 74 -14.52 7.56 1.06
N ASP A 75 -15.79 7.48 0.66
CA ASP A 75 -16.88 8.31 1.20
C ASP A 75 -17.67 7.61 2.34
N ALA A 76 -17.26 6.41 2.76
CA ALA A 76 -17.91 5.57 3.76
C ALA A 76 -17.46 5.84 5.21
#